data_AF-A0A7V4FZW3-F1
#
_entry.id   AF-A0A7V4FZW3-F1
#
_cell.length_a   1.000
_cell.length_b   1.000
_cell.length_c   1.000
_cell.angle_alpha   90.00
_cell.angle_beta   90.00
_cell.angle_gamma   90.00
#
_symmetry.space_group_name_H-M   'P 1'
#
loop_
_entity.id
_entity.type
_entity.pdbx_description
1 polymer ?
#
loop_
_entity_poly.entity_id
_entity_poly.type
_entity_poly.pdbx_seq_one_letter_code
_entity_poly.pdbx_strand_id
1 'polypeptide(L)'
;MSAKPKVATASLAGCFGCHMSLLDIDDRILKLVELVEFDKSPINDIKEFTDRCAVGLIEGGCCNEENVHVLQKFRKHCDTLVVIGECAIMGG
;
A
#
# COMPACT_ATOMS: atom_id res chain seq x y z
N MET A 1 22.53 -7.69 10.60
CA MET A 1 21.16 -7.22 10.92
C MET A 1 20.30 -7.55 9.73
N SER A 2 19.19 -8.26 9.90
CA SER A 2 18.27 -8.51 8.78
C SER A 2 17.72 -7.18 8.28
N ALA A 3 17.64 -6.99 6.97
CA ALA A 3 17.00 -5.79 6.41
C ALA A 3 15.55 -5.70 6.89
N LYS A 4 15.06 -4.49 7.15
CA LYS A 4 13.66 -4.26 7.53
C LYS A 4 12.74 -4.74 6.40
N PRO A 5 11.61 -5.40 6.69
CA PRO A 5 10.66 -5.77 5.65
C PRO A 5 10.10 -4.50 4.98
N LYS A 6 10.00 -4.56 3.64
CA LYS A 6 9.45 -3.46 2.83
C LYS A 6 7.93 -3.58 2.70
N VAL A 7 7.25 -2.46 2.83
CA VAL A 7 5.80 -2.32 2.67
C VAL A 7 5.51 -1.30 1.58
N ALA A 8 4.65 -1.67 0.63
CA ALA A 8 4.14 -0.75 -0.39
C ALA A 8 2.65 -0.50 -0.18
N THR A 9 2.16 0.66 -0.58
CA THR A 9 0.72 0.95 -0.52
C THR A 9 0.23 1.65 -1.78
N ALA A 10 -1.02 1.39 -2.15
CA ALA A 10 -1.67 2.07 -3.27
C ALA A 10 -3.11 2.46 -2.92
N SER A 11 -3.51 3.63 -3.41
CA SER A 11 -4.90 4.04 -3.48
C SER A 11 -5.34 3.95 -4.94
N LEU A 12 -6.30 3.07 -5.23
CA LEU A 12 -6.92 2.89 -6.54
C LEU A 12 -8.19 3.74 -6.62
N ALA A 13 -9.35 3.14 -6.97
CA ALA A 13 -10.66 3.77 -6.89
C ALA A 13 -11.16 3.81 -5.43
N GLY A 14 -10.53 4.64 -4.61
CA GLY A 14 -10.86 4.86 -3.20
C GLY A 14 -10.93 6.34 -2.86
N CYS A 15 -11.33 6.64 -1.63
CA CYS A 15 -11.43 8.01 -1.12
C CYS A 15 -10.19 8.49 -0.36
N PHE A 16 -9.14 7.67 -0.27
CA PHE A 16 -7.95 7.86 0.57
C PHE A 16 -8.22 7.70 2.07
N GLY A 17 -9.43 7.30 2.46
CA GLY A 17 -9.85 7.16 3.85
C GLY A 17 -9.15 6.00 4.58
N CYS A 18 -8.82 4.91 3.89
CA CYS A 18 -8.10 3.81 4.54
C CYS A 18 -6.63 4.18 4.80
N HIS A 19 -6.01 4.96 3.91
CA HIS A 19 -4.70 5.56 4.17
C HIS A 19 -4.77 6.56 5.34
N MET A 20 -5.82 7.37 5.44
CA MET A 20 -5.99 8.23 6.63
C MET A 20 -6.14 7.41 7.90
N SER A 21 -6.92 6.33 7.89
CA SER A 21 -7.03 5.42 9.04
C SER A 21 -5.71 4.72 9.37
N LEU A 22 -4.86 4.42 8.39
CA LEU A 22 -3.49 3.93 8.62
C LEU A 22 -2.61 5.00 9.30
N LEU A 23 -2.77 6.28 8.95
CA LEU A 23 -2.06 7.40 9.58
C LEU A 23 -2.64 7.77 10.95
N ASP A 24 -3.90 7.45 11.21
CA ASP A 24 -4.63 7.66 12.46
C ASP A 24 -4.18 6.69 13.59
N ILE A 25 -3.01 6.06 13.42
CA ILE A 25 -2.32 5.36 14.51
C ILE A 25 -1.51 6.30 15.40
N ASP A 26 -1.53 7.60 15.09
CA ASP A 26 -0.87 8.69 15.80
C ASP A 26 0.65 8.48 15.93
N ASP A 27 1.18 8.65 17.14
CA ASP A 27 2.59 8.51 17.48
C ASP A 27 3.15 7.11 17.16
N ARG A 28 2.30 6.09 17.02
CA ARG A 28 2.72 4.73 16.65
C ARG A 28 3.28 4.66 15.24
N ILE A 29 3.04 5.65 14.37
CA ILE A 29 3.70 5.73 13.06
C ILE A 29 5.22 5.82 13.19
N LEU A 30 5.72 6.49 14.24
CA LEU A 30 7.15 6.61 14.51
C LEU A 30 7.75 5.25 14.90
N LYS A 31 7.00 4.42 15.63
CA LYS A 31 7.40 3.04 15.93
C LYS A 31 7.31 2.16 14.67
N LEU A 32 6.34 2.41 13.80
CA LEU A 32 6.17 1.63 12.57
C LEU A 32 7.37 1.81 11.62
N VAL A 33 7.84 3.04 11.41
CA VAL A 33 9.02 3.30 10.56
C VAL A 33 10.33 2.74 11.14
N GLU A 34 10.37 2.42 12.43
CA GLU A 34 11.47 1.66 13.03
C GLU A 34 11.43 0.17 12.67
N LEU A 35 10.23 -0.37 12.39
CA LEU A 35 10.01 -1.79 12.11
C LEU A 35 10.01 -2.12 10.61
N VAL A 36 9.54 -1.21 9.76
CA VAL A 36 9.38 -1.43 8.31
C VAL A 36 9.99 -0.29 7.49
N GLU A 37 10.24 -0.56 6.22
CA GLU A 37 10.57 0.47 5.23
C GLU A 37 9.41 0.62 4.25
N PHE A 38 9.04 1.86 3.93
CA PHE A 38 8.02 2.12 2.91
C PHE A 38 8.68 2.22 1.52
N ASP A 39 8.27 1.34 0.61
CA ASP A 39 8.58 1.45 -0.82
C ASP A 39 7.52 2.35 -1.48
N LYS A 40 7.09 2.10 -2.72
CA LYS A 40 6.06 2.86 -3.42
C LYS A 40 4.82 3.06 -2.55
N SER A 41 4.50 4.33 -2.25
CA SER A 41 3.30 4.71 -1.50
C SER A 41 2.84 6.12 -1.91
N PRO A 42 1.52 6.41 -1.92
CA PRO A 42 1.01 7.77 -2.14
C PRO A 42 1.44 8.79 -1.07
N ILE A 43 1.95 8.35 0.09
CA ILE A 43 2.47 9.25 1.14
C ILE A 43 3.96 9.56 1.00
N ASN A 44 4.62 9.08 -0.06
CA ASN A 44 6.02 9.37 -0.38
C ASN A 44 6.23 9.66 -1.88
N ASP A 45 7.47 9.95 -2.24
CA ASP A 45 7.82 10.32 -3.62
C ASP A 45 8.31 9.17 -4.51
N ILE A 46 8.26 7.92 -4.02
CA ILE A 46 8.69 6.75 -4.77
C ILE A 46 7.63 6.39 -5.82
N LYS A 47 7.94 6.62 -7.11
CA LYS A 47 6.96 6.46 -8.20
C LYS A 47 6.94 5.05 -8.81
N GLU A 48 8.01 4.29 -8.71
CA GLU A 48 8.09 2.89 -9.16
C GLU A 48 8.67 2.03 -8.03
N PHE A 49 8.40 0.73 -8.06
CA PHE A 49 8.94 -0.20 -7.07
C PHE A 49 10.46 -0.19 -7.09
N THR A 50 11.10 0.02 -5.93
CA THR A 50 12.57 -0.01 -5.86
C THR A 50 13.10 -1.42 -5.61
N ASP A 51 12.27 -2.28 -5.01
CA ASP A 51 12.62 -3.65 -4.66
C ASP A 51 11.36 -4.49 -4.40
N ARG A 52 11.55 -5.78 -4.10
CA ARG A 52 10.48 -6.69 -3.69
C ARG A 52 9.98 -6.35 -2.28
N CYS A 53 8.66 -6.27 -2.13
CA CYS A 53 8.00 -5.91 -0.88
C CYS A 53 7.44 -7.16 -0.18
N ALA A 54 7.56 -7.20 1.14
CA ALA A 54 6.97 -8.26 1.95
C ALA A 54 5.44 -8.16 1.94
N VAL A 55 4.91 -6.93 2.04
CA VAL A 55 3.47 -6.65 2.09
C VAL A 55 3.10 -5.49 1.17
N GLY A 56 2.05 -5.68 0.37
CA GLY A 56 1.39 -4.61 -0.39
C GLY A 56 -0.01 -4.34 0.15
N LEU A 57 -0.30 -3.10 0.54
CA LEU A 57 -1.62 -2.66 1.00
C LEU A 57 -2.38 -1.95 -0.12
N ILE A 58 -3.56 -2.46 -0.47
CA ILE A 58 -4.39 -1.92 -1.55
C ILE A 58 -5.66 -1.34 -0.98
N GLU A 59 -5.83 -0.02 -1.10
CA GLU A 59 -7.11 0.67 -0.91
C GLU A 59 -7.77 0.90 -2.27
N GLY A 60 -9.10 0.81 -2.30
CA GLY A 60 -9.90 1.13 -3.48
C GLY A 60 -10.04 -0.02 -4.48
N GLY A 61 -11.14 -0.01 -5.22
CA GLY A 61 -11.40 -0.97 -6.29
C GLY A 61 -10.70 -0.59 -7.60
N CYS A 62 -11.00 -1.30 -8.69
CA CYS A 62 -10.56 -0.93 -10.03
C CYS A 62 -11.73 -0.28 -10.80
N CYS A 63 -11.64 1.03 -11.07
CA CYS A 63 -12.65 1.74 -11.87
C CYS A 63 -12.17 2.10 -13.29
N ASN A 64 -10.90 1.87 -13.58
CA ASN A 64 -10.29 2.09 -14.90
C ASN A 64 -9.11 1.13 -15.14
N GLU A 65 -8.59 1.13 -16.37
CA GLU A 65 -7.49 0.25 -16.79
C GLU A 65 -6.18 0.53 -16.03
N GLU A 66 -5.90 1.79 -15.67
CA GLU A 66 -4.72 2.13 -14.89
C GLU A 66 -4.75 1.50 -13.50
N ASN A 67 -5.92 1.45 -12.84
CA ASN A 67 -6.04 0.74 -11.57
C ASN A 67 -5.71 -0.75 -11.70
N VAL A 68 -6.14 -1.38 -12.80
CA VAL A 68 -5.84 -2.79 -13.09
C VAL A 68 -4.33 -2.97 -13.28
N HIS A 69 -3.68 -2.09 -14.06
CA HIS A 69 -2.23 -2.14 -14.25
C HIS A 69 -1.46 -1.96 -12.95
N VAL A 70 -1.84 -0.99 -12.12
CA VAL A 70 -1.24 -0.77 -10.80
C VAL A 70 -1.43 -2.01 -9.91
N LEU A 71 -2.64 -2.56 -9.81
CA LEU A 71 -2.90 -3.75 -9.00
C LEU A 71 -2.07 -4.96 -9.46
N GLN A 72 -1.95 -5.18 -10.77
CA GLN A 72 -1.09 -6.23 -11.32
C GLN A 72 0.40 -5.98 -11.03
N LYS A 73 0.89 -4.73 -11.09
CA LYS A 73 2.25 -4.37 -10.67
C LYS A 73 2.46 -4.72 -9.19
N PHE A 74 1.53 -4.35 -8.31
CA PHE A 74 1.59 -4.70 -6.89
C PHE A 74 1.61 -6.23 -6.68
N ARG A 75 0.78 -6.98 -7.40
CA ARG A 75 0.75 -8.45 -7.29
C ARG A 75 2.07 -9.10 -7.71
N LYS A 76 2.81 -8.51 -8.66
CA LYS A 76 4.12 -9.01 -9.10
C LYS A 76 5.26 -8.69 -8.13
N HIS A 77 5.17 -7.58 -7.39
CA HIS A 77 6.26 -7.06 -6.55
C HIS A 77 6.06 -7.32 -5.05
N CYS A 78 4.89 -7.79 -4.61
CA CYS A 78 4.59 -8.06 -3.21
C CYS A 78 4.42 -9.56 -2.94
N ASP A 79 5.05 -10.07 -1.88
CA ASP A 79 4.87 -11.46 -1.46
C ASP A 79 3.46 -11.71 -0.93
N THR A 80 3.00 -10.82 -0.05
CA THR A 80 1.62 -10.80 0.45
C THR A 80 0.91 -9.53 -0.02
N LEU A 81 -0.32 -9.66 -0.49
CA LEU A 81 -1.14 -8.54 -0.91
C LEU A 81 -2.41 -8.52 -0.06
N VAL A 82 -2.70 -7.39 0.57
CA VAL A 82 -3.82 -7.20 1.50
C VAL A 82 -4.68 -6.07 0.96
N VAL A 83 -5.98 -6.35 0.81
CA VAL A 83 -6.97 -5.32 0.50
C VAL A 83 -7.45 -4.68 1.81
N ILE A 84 -7.56 -3.35 1.82
CA ILE A 84 -8.02 -2.58 2.96
C ILE A 84 -9.22 -1.71 2.56
N GLY A 85 -10.29 -1.79 3.35
CA GLY A 85 -11.53 -1.04 3.12
C GLY A 85 -12.54 -1.71 2.20
N GLU A 86 -13.80 -1.31 2.35
CA GLU A 86 -14.95 -1.87 1.61
C GLU A 86 -14.81 -1.68 0.10
N CYS A 87 -14.29 -0.53 -0.35
CA CYS A 87 -14.03 -0.29 -1.78
C CYS A 87 -13.16 -1.38 -2.42
N ALA A 88 -12.11 -1.84 -1.72
CA ALA A 88 -11.20 -2.85 -2.24
C ALA A 88 -11.76 -4.27 -2.13
N ILE A 89 -12.64 -4.53 -1.15
CA ILE A 89 -13.21 -5.86 -0.89
C ILE A 89 -14.44 -6.11 -1.77
N MET A 90 -15.37 -5.14 -1.83
CA MET A 90 -16.70 -5.31 -2.43
C MET A 90 -17.04 -4.27 -3.52
N GLY A 91 -16.19 -3.26 -3.75
CA GLY A 91 -16.40 -2.25 -4.80
C GLY A 91 -16.88 -0.89 -4.28
N GLY A 92 -17.28 -0.80 -3.01
CA GLY A 92 -17.71 0.42 -2.32
C GLY A 92 -19.16 0.40 -1.90
#